data_AF-A0A954YTV6-F1
#
_entry.id   AF-A0A954YTV6-F1
#
_cell.length_a   1.000
_cell.length_b   1.000
_cell.length_c   1.000
_cell.angle_alpha   90.00
_cell.angle_beta   90.00
_cell.angle_gamma   90.00
#
_symmetry.space_group_name_H-M   'P 1'
#
loop_
_entity.id
_entity.type
_entity.pdbx_description
1 polymer ?
#
loop_
_entity_poly.entity_id
_entity_poly.type
_entity_poly.pdbx_seq_one_letter_code
_entity_poly.pdbx_strand_id
1 'polypeptide(L)'
;MNTEIMRRHFEKMGARLKIKRGVEQPRFASPRSIAVDIRRDRDGEYFQINVEPGAVELHVEDVRPKDRHLLLLARLTKEDRKDKFLCGHD
;
A
#
# COMPACT_ATOMS: atom_id res chain seq x y z
N MET A 1 3.47 2.56 -12.27
CA MET A 1 2.68 1.79 -11.28
C MET A 1 1.44 1.22 -11.94
N ASN A 2 1.30 -0.11 -11.99
CA ASN A 2 0.08 -0.75 -12.50
C ASN A 2 -0.85 -1.11 -11.32
N THR A 3 -1.78 -0.19 -11.02
CA THR A 3 -2.73 -0.32 -9.90
C THR A 3 -3.58 -1.58 -10.00
N GLU A 4 -3.91 -2.03 -11.21
CA GLU A 4 -4.73 -3.23 -11.40
C GLU A 4 -3.99 -4.50 -11.00
N ILE A 5 -2.71 -4.62 -11.36
CA ILE A 5 -1.86 -5.73 -10.94
C ILE A 5 -1.75 -5.76 -9.41
N MET A 6 -1.58 -4.60 -8.76
CA MET A 6 -1.53 -4.53 -7.29
C MET A 6 -2.83 -5.02 -6.66
N ARG A 7 -3.99 -4.56 -7.16
CA ARG A 7 -5.29 -5.01 -6.66
C ARG A 7 -5.45 -6.52 -6.75
N ARG A 8 -5.05 -7.13 -7.88
CA ARG A 8 -5.11 -8.60 -8.04
C ARG A 8 -4.26 -9.35 -7.01
N HIS A 9 -3.11 -8.80 -6.59
CA HIS A 9 -2.29 -9.43 -5.54
C HIS A 9 -2.95 -9.36 -4.17
N PHE A 10 -3.56 -8.23 -3.82
CA PHE A 10 -4.34 -8.11 -2.58
C PHE A 10 -5.59 -8.99 -2.61
N GLU A 11 -6.28 -9.08 -3.75
CA GLU A 11 -7.44 -9.96 -3.90
C GLU A 11 -7.05 -11.44 -3.72
N LYS A 12 -5.85 -11.86 -4.17
CA LYS A 12 -5.33 -13.22 -3.93
C LYS A 12 -5.16 -13.56 -2.45
N MET A 13 -4.84 -12.60 -1.59
CA MET A 13 -4.78 -12.80 -0.12
C MET A 13 -6.13 -12.51 0.57
N GLY A 14 -7.20 -12.34 -0.19
CA GLY A 14 -8.55 -12.09 0.33
C GLY A 14 -8.82 -10.67 0.79
N ALA A 15 -7.97 -9.69 0.43
CA ALA A 15 -8.14 -8.30 0.83
C ALA A 15 -8.46 -7.36 -0.34
N ARG A 16 -9.14 -6.26 0.00
CA ARG A 16 -9.43 -5.17 -0.93
C ARG A 16 -8.34 -4.11 -0.85
N LEU A 17 -8.01 -3.51 -1.99
CA LEU A 17 -7.02 -2.42 -2.09
C LEU A 17 -7.61 -1.19 -2.78
N LYS A 18 -7.36 -0.01 -2.20
CA LYS A 18 -7.53 1.30 -2.84
C LYS A 18 -6.22 2.07 -2.81
N ILE A 19 -5.78 2.57 -3.96
CA ILE A 19 -4.62 3.45 -4.05
C ILE A 19 -5.09 4.87 -4.33
N LYS A 20 -4.68 5.82 -3.51
CA LYS A 20 -4.94 7.25 -3.70
C LYS A 20 -3.67 7.99 -4.05
N ARG A 21 -3.83 9.02 -4.89
CA ARG A 21 -2.77 9.95 -5.25
C ARG A 21 -2.78 11.11 -4.26
N GLY A 22 -1.64 11.40 -3.68
CA GLY A 22 -1.49 12.40 -2.63
C GLY A 22 -1.54 11.75 -1.25
N VAL A 23 -0.61 12.18 -0.40
CA VAL A 23 -0.61 11.82 1.02
C VAL A 23 -1.26 12.99 1.75
N GLU A 24 -2.50 12.79 2.23
CA GLU A 24 -3.13 13.77 3.14
C GLU A 24 -2.38 13.74 4.46
N GLN A 25 -1.70 14.83 4.79
CA GLN A 25 -0.86 14.92 5.99
C GLN A 25 -1.34 16.07 6.89
N PRO A 26 -1.42 15.84 8.21
CA PRO A 26 -1.58 16.93 9.17
C PRO A 26 -0.46 17.96 8.97
N ARG A 27 -0.77 19.26 9.11
CA ARG A 27 0.21 20.35 8.92
C ARG A 27 1.49 20.21 9.76
N PHE A 28 1.45 19.43 10.84
CA PHE A 28 2.56 19.22 11.78
C PHE A 28 3.24 17.84 11.65
N ALA A 29 2.82 16.99 10.70
CA ALA A 29 3.48 15.72 10.46
C ALA A 29 4.68 15.90 9.52
N SER A 30 5.73 15.11 9.74
CA SER A 30 6.85 15.03 8.80
C SER A 30 6.34 14.55 7.43
N PRO A 31 6.77 15.17 6.31
CA PRO A 31 6.38 14.78 4.97
C PRO A 31 6.64 13.28 4.73
N ARG A 32 5.59 12.51 4.47
CA ARG A 32 5.66 11.12 4.04
C ARG A 32 5.33 10.98 2.56
N SER A 33 6.20 10.30 1.82
CA SER A 33 6.02 9.98 0.40
C SER A 33 5.03 8.80 0.21
N ILE A 34 4.82 8.00 1.26
CA ILE A 34 3.87 6.87 1.30
C ILE A 34 3.19 6.74 2.67
N ALA A 35 1.91 6.35 2.66
CA ALA A 35 1.20 5.84 3.84
C ALA A 35 0.38 4.59 3.47
N VAL A 36 0.38 3.58 4.35
CA VAL A 36 -0.42 2.37 4.23
C VAL A 36 -1.31 2.27 5.47
N ASP A 37 -2.62 2.30 5.25
CA ASP A 37 -3.63 2.27 6.31
C ASP A 37 -4.64 1.14 6.05
N ILE A 38 -5.27 0.63 7.12
CA ILE A 38 -6.49 -0.16 7.00
C ILE A 38 -7.67 0.78 7.23
N ARG A 39 -8.62 0.78 6.30
CA ARG A 39 -9.82 1.61 6.35
C ARG A 39 -11.05 0.74 6.16
N ARG A 40 -12.21 1.24 6.58
CA ARG A 40 -13.49 0.56 6.43
C ARG A 40 -14.45 1.40 5.62
N ASP A 41 -15.19 0.75 4.72
CA ASP A 41 -16.35 1.31 4.05
C ASP A 41 -17.56 0.37 4.18
N ARG A 42 -18.64 0.65 3.46
CA ARG A 42 -19.86 -0.17 3.46
C ARG A 42 -19.64 -1.63 3.03
N ASP A 43 -18.58 -1.88 2.27
CA ASP A 43 -18.24 -3.21 1.71
C ASP A 43 -17.17 -3.92 2.58
N GLY A 44 -16.87 -3.39 3.77
CA GLY A 44 -15.91 -3.98 4.72
C GLY A 44 -14.56 -3.26 4.77
N GLU A 45 -13.55 -3.96 5.28
CA GLU A 45 -12.18 -3.46 5.41
C GLU A 45 -11.42 -3.49 4.08
N TYR A 46 -10.52 -2.54 3.91
CA TYR A 46 -9.63 -2.44 2.76
C TYR A 46 -8.31 -1.77 3.15
N PHE A 47 -7.25 -2.17 2.46
CA PHE A 47 -5.98 -1.44 2.49
C PHE A 47 -6.11 -0.17 1.67
N GLN A 48 -5.76 0.96 2.27
CA GLN A 48 -5.59 2.23 1.59
C GLN A 48 -4.10 2.54 1.50
N ILE A 49 -3.59 2.68 0.27
CA ILE A 49 -2.22 3.16 0.04
C ILE A 49 -2.30 4.58 -0.52
N ASN A 50 -1.75 5.54 0.21
CA ASN A 50 -1.57 6.90 -0.26
C ASN A 50 -0.13 7.06 -0.74
N VAL A 51 0.07 7.51 -1.98
CA VAL A 51 1.42 7.74 -2.53
C VAL A 51 1.54 9.15 -3.08
N GLU A 52 2.70 9.78 -2.87
CA GLU A 52 3.09 10.97 -3.61
C GLU A 52 3.41 10.57 -5.06
N PRO A 53 2.72 11.14 -6.07
CA PRO A 53 2.94 10.80 -7.47
C PRO A 53 4.40 11.03 -7.90
N GLY A 54 5.02 10.01 -8.50
CA GLY A 54 6.40 10.07 -9.01
C GLY A 54 7.50 9.95 -7.95
N ALA A 55 7.16 9.96 -6.65
CA ALA A 55 8.13 9.80 -5.57
C ALA A 55 8.26 8.36 -5.06
N VAL A 56 7.31 7.47 -5.41
CA VAL A 56 7.25 6.10 -4.90
C VAL A 56 6.94 5.09 -5.99
N GLU A 57 7.74 4.03 -6.05
CA GLU A 57 7.50 2.83 -6.84
C GLU A 57 7.09 1.68 -5.93
N LEU A 58 5.92 1.08 -6.18
CA LEU A 58 5.39 -0.03 -5.41
C LEU A 58 5.64 -1.37 -6.12
N HIS A 59 6.10 -2.34 -5.34
CA HIS A 59 6.33 -3.72 -5.78
C HIS A 59 5.72 -4.70 -4.76
N VAL A 60 5.08 -5.76 -5.25
CA VAL A 60 4.74 -6.91 -4.40
C VAL A 60 5.92 -7.87 -4.44
N GLU A 61 6.53 -8.12 -3.31
CA GLU A 61 7.68 -9.02 -3.19
C GLU A 61 7.24 -10.47 -2.91
N ASP A 62 6.17 -10.64 -2.11
CA ASP A 62 5.64 -11.96 -1.75
C ASP A 62 4.12 -11.89 -1.52
N VAL A 63 3.40 -12.97 -1.86
CA VAL A 63 1.98 -13.15 -1.52
C VAL A 63 1.78 -14.57 -1.03
N ARG A 64 1.20 -14.69 0.17
CA ARG A 64 0.86 -15.97 0.79
C ARG A 64 -0.66 -16.02 1.02
N PRO A 65 -1.42 -16.50 0.02
CA PRO A 65 -2.88 -16.57 0.12
C PRO A 65 -3.38 -17.36 1.33
N LYS A 66 -2.73 -18.49 1.64
CA LYS A 66 -3.10 -19.37 2.76
C LYS A 66 -2.95 -18.68 4.12
N ASP A 67 -1.92 -17.85 4.26
CA ASP A 67 -1.64 -17.08 5.47
C ASP A 67 -2.33 -15.70 5.45
N ARG A 68 -3.07 -15.38 4.37
CA ARG A 68 -3.67 -14.06 4.11
C ARG A 68 -2.65 -12.93 4.32
N HIS A 69 -1.43 -13.13 3.84
CA HIS A 69 -0.32 -12.19 3.97
C HIS A 69 0.22 -11.74 2.60
N LEU A 70 0.71 -10.51 2.53
CA LEU A 70 1.38 -9.92 1.38
C LEU A 70 2.55 -9.03 1.86
N LEU A 71 3.70 -9.14 1.20
CA LEU A 71 4.85 -8.25 1.42
C LEU A 71 4.91 -7.19 0.32
N LEU A 72 4.73 -5.93 0.73
CA LEU A 72 4.79 -4.77 -0.14
C LEU A 72 6.14 -4.05 0.05
N LEU A 73 6.84 -3.80 -1.05
CA LEU A 73 8.02 -2.94 -1.11
C LEU A 73 7.62 -1.59 -1.71
N ALA A 74 7.98 -0.51 -1.02
CA ALA A 74 7.92 0.85 -1.54
C ALA A 74 9.34 1.37 -1.70
N ARG A 75 9.74 1.67 -2.94
CA ARG A 75 11.00 2.36 -3.24
C ARG A 75 10.71 3.85 -3.37
N LEU A 76 11.29 4.64 -2.45
CA LEU A 76 11.17 6.09 -2.44
C LEU A 76 12.28 6.67 -3.31
N THR A 77 11.92 7.07 -4.53
CA THR A 77 12.87 7.43 -5.59
C THR A 77 13.68 8.68 -5.27
N LYS A 78 13.10 9.62 -4.51
CA LYS A 78 13.77 10.87 -4.10
C LYS A 78 14.77 10.68 -2.95
N GLU A 79 14.57 9.65 -2.13
CA GLU A 79 15.29 9.46 -0.86
C GLU A 79 16.27 8.26 -0.91
N ASP A 80 16.36 7.56 -2.05
CA ASP A 80 17.04 6.27 -2.22
C ASP A 80 16.75 5.28 -1.06
N ARG A 81 15.53 5.34 -0.53
CA ARG A 81 15.07 4.56 0.61
C ARG A 81 14.11 3.47 0.17
N LYS A 82 14.12 2.35 0.88
CA LYS A 82 13.17 1.26 0.71
C LYS A 82 12.42 1.01 2.01
N ASP A 83 11.11 1.11 1.95
CA ASP A 83 10.22 0.77 3.05
C ASP A 83 9.53 -0.56 2.71
N LYS A 84 9.46 -1.48 3.68
CA LYS A 84 8.78 -2.77 3.54
C LYS A 84 7.59 -2.83 4.48
N PHE A 85 6.44 -3.24 3.96
CA PHE A 85 5.20 -3.38 4.71
C PHE A 85 4.71 -4.82 4.63
N LEU A 86 4.51 -5.44 5.79
CA LEU A 86 3.79 -6.71 5.88
C LEU A 86 2.29 -6.40 6.00
N CYS A 87 1.55 -6.69 4.94
CA CYS A 87 0.10 -6.54 4.89
C CYS A 87 -0.54 -7.87 5.24
N GLY A 88 -1.12 -7.98 6.44
CA GLY A 88 -1.83 -9.18 6.88
C GLY A 88 -3.32 -8.96 7.06
N HIS A 89 -4.10 -10.00 6.82
CA HIS A 89 -5.54 -10.02 7.01
C HIS A 89 -5.88 -11.25 7.88
N ASP A 90 -5.89 -11.05 9.20
CA ASP A 90 -6.29 -12.05 10.20
C ASP A 90 -7.82 -12.01 10.39
#